data_AF-A0A973PP57-F1
#
_entry.id   AF-A0A973PP57-F1
#
_cell.length_a   1.000
_cell.length_b   1.000
_cell.length_c   1.000
_cell.angle_alpha   90.00
_cell.angle_beta   90.00
_cell.angle_gamma   90.00
#
_symmetry.space_group_name_H-M   'P 1'
#
loop_
_entity.id
_entity.type
_entity.pdbx_description
1 polymer ?
#
loop_
_entity_poly.entity_id
_entity_poly.type
_entity_poly.pdbx_seq_one_letter_code
_entity_poly.pdbx_strand_id
1 'polypeptide(L)'
;MNTAVRTLALGTFAVGTDAFVVAGFLPAMAADLGVSPAAAGQSVTVFAVAYAAGSPILATLTARLPRRTLLVAALAVLGLANLGSALAPSLAVL
;
A
#
# COMPACT_ATOMS: atom_id res chain seq x y z
N MET A 1 -13.12 -16.61 -18.97
CA MET A 1 -12.02 -16.08 -18.12
C MET A 1 -11.78 -17.06 -16.99
N ASN A 2 -10.58 -17.63 -16.89
CA ASN A 2 -10.26 -18.70 -15.94
C ASN A 2 -10.23 -18.16 -14.50
N THR A 3 -10.60 -18.96 -13.49
CA THR A 3 -10.75 -18.51 -12.09
C THR A 3 -9.47 -17.85 -11.55
N ALA A 4 -8.30 -18.38 -11.92
CA ALA A 4 -7.01 -17.82 -11.53
C ALA A 4 -6.82 -16.36 -11.98
N VAL A 5 -7.23 -16.01 -13.20
CA VAL A 5 -7.11 -14.64 -13.74
C VAL A 5 -8.05 -13.69 -13.02
N ARG A 6 -9.25 -14.14 -12.63
CA ARG A 6 -10.19 -13.35 -11.82
C ARG A 6 -9.60 -13.04 -10.44
N THR A 7 -9.01 -14.03 -9.78
CA THR A 7 -8.35 -13.84 -8.48
C THR A 7 -7.14 -12.91 -8.58
N LEU A 8 -6.33 -13.05 -9.64
CA LEU A 8 -5.21 -12.14 -9.91
C LEU A 8 -5.69 -10.70 -10.11
N ALA A 9 -6.73 -10.51 -10.93
CA ALA A 9 -7.30 -9.19 -11.20
C ALA A 9 -7.85 -8.54 -9.93
N LEU A 10 -8.58 -9.28 -9.10
CA LEU A 10 -9.11 -8.78 -7.82
C LEU A 10 -7.99 -8.39 -6.84
N GLY A 11 -6.93 -9.21 -6.75
CA GLY A 11 -5.77 -8.89 -5.90
C GLY A 11 -5.04 -7.64 -6.35
N THR A 12 -4.76 -7.51 -7.64
CA THR A 12 -4.13 -6.31 -8.20
C THR A 12 -5.02 -5.08 -8.06
N PHE A 13 -6.34 -5.23 -8.22
CA PHE A 13 -7.30 -4.17 -7.99
C PHE A 13 -7.24 -3.67 -6.54
N ALA A 14 -7.32 -4.58 -5.56
CA ALA A 14 -7.27 -4.22 -4.14
C ALA A 14 -5.97 -3.47 -3.78
N VAL A 15 -4.82 -3.98 -4.22
CA VAL A 15 -3.50 -3.33 -4.02
C VAL A 15 -3.45 -1.96 -4.71
N GLY A 16 -3.98 -1.86 -5.93
CA GLY A 16 -4.01 -0.61 -6.67
C GLY A 16 -4.91 0.43 -6.00
N THR A 17 -6.10 0.05 -5.53
CA THR A 17 -7.00 0.94 -4.81
C THR A 17 -6.34 1.50 -3.55
N ASP A 18 -5.70 0.65 -2.75
CA ASP A 18 -5.00 1.04 -1.51
C ASP A 18 -3.92 2.10 -1.77
N ALA A 19 -3.11 1.91 -2.81
CA ALA A 19 -2.02 2.82 -3.15
C ALA A 19 -2.47 4.24 -3.53
N PHE A 20 -3.69 4.41 -4.05
CA PHE A 20 -4.17 5.68 -4.59
C PHE A 20 -5.30 6.33 -3.77
N VAL A 21 -5.94 5.59 -2.86
CA VAL A 21 -7.07 6.12 -2.08
C VAL A 21 -6.65 7.24 -1.12
N VAL A 22 -5.39 7.23 -0.64
CA VAL A 22 -4.83 8.23 0.28
C VAL A 22 -4.97 9.66 -0.24
N ALA A 23 -4.76 9.87 -1.54
CA ALA A 23 -4.91 11.19 -2.14
C ALA A 23 -6.33 11.76 -1.99
N GLY A 24 -7.35 10.89 -1.96
CA GLY A 24 -8.76 11.26 -1.84
C GLY A 24 -9.16 11.69 -0.43
N PHE A 25 -8.50 11.18 0.62
CA PHE A 25 -8.82 11.52 2.01
C PHE A 25 -7.69 12.27 2.74
N LEU A 26 -6.63 12.68 2.03
CA LEU A 26 -5.50 13.43 2.59
C LEU A 26 -5.91 14.62 3.47
N PRO A 27 -6.92 15.45 3.09
CA PRO A 27 -7.36 16.56 3.95
C PRO A 27 -7.98 16.10 5.28
N ALA A 28 -8.74 15.00 5.26
CA ALA A 28 -9.34 14.41 6.46
C ALA A 28 -8.26 13.80 7.36
N MET A 29 -7.29 13.08 6.77
CA MET A 29 -6.14 12.54 7.49
C MET A 29 -5.30 13.64 8.16
N ALA A 30 -5.08 14.76 7.47
CA ALA A 30 -4.38 15.91 8.04
C ALA A 30 -5.13 16.50 9.25
N ALA A 31 -6.46 16.60 9.16
CA ALA A 31 -7.30 17.08 10.26
C ALA A 31 -7.28 16.14 11.47
N ASP A 32 -7.45 14.83 11.26
CA ASP A 32 -7.44 13.82 12.33
C ASP A 32 -6.10 13.73 13.04
N LEU A 33 -4.99 13.89 12.31
CA LEU A 33 -3.64 13.90 12.88
C LEU A 33 -3.21 15.26 13.43
N GLY A 34 -4.02 16.31 13.25
CA GLY A 34 -3.70 17.67 13.69
C GLY A 34 -2.48 18.29 13.00
N VAL A 35 -2.16 17.86 11.78
CA VAL A 35 -0.99 18.32 11.00
C VAL A 35 -1.40 19.17 9.80
N SER A 36 -0.46 19.92 9.23
CA SER A 36 -0.74 20.67 8.00
C SER A 36 -0.94 19.72 6.81
N PRO A 37 -1.74 20.09 5.79
CA PRO A 37 -1.87 19.30 4.57
C PRO A 37 -0.53 19.06 3.86
N ALA A 38 0.40 20.01 3.96
CA ALA A 38 1.75 19.86 3.42
C ALA A 38 2.56 18.78 4.16
N ALA A 39 2.41 18.67 5.48
CA ALA A 39 3.01 17.61 6.28
C ALA A 39 2.38 16.24 5.97
N ALA A 40 1.05 16.15 5.90
CA ALA A 40 0.36 14.93 5.46
C ALA A 40 0.76 14.51 4.04
N GLY A 41 1.03 15.48 3.16
CA GLY A 41 1.55 15.22 1.82
C GLY A 41 2.91 14.53 1.79
N GLN A 42 3.74 14.68 2.84
CA GLN A 42 5.03 13.98 2.92
C GLN A 42 4.85 12.45 2.97
N SER A 43 3.73 11.95 3.51
CA SER A 43 3.41 10.52 3.48
C SER A 43 3.37 9.98 2.05
N VAL A 44 2.83 10.76 1.11
CA VAL A 44 2.78 10.40 -0.31
C VAL A 44 4.17 10.40 -0.92
N THR A 45 5.01 11.38 -0.55
CA THR A 45 6.42 11.42 -1.00
C THR A 45 7.21 10.21 -0.51
N VAL A 46 7.09 9.87 0.78
CA VAL A 46 7.73 8.69 1.37
C VAL A 46 7.25 7.42 0.68
N PHE A 47 5.95 7.27 0.46
CA PHE A 47 5.37 6.16 -0.30
C PHE A 47 5.99 6.07 -1.71
N ALA A 48 6.05 7.18 -2.45
CA ALA A 48 6.58 7.20 -3.81
C ALA A 48 8.06 6.76 -3.86
N VAL A 49 8.89 7.23 -2.93
CA VAL A 49 10.30 6.84 -2.83
C VAL A 49 10.44 5.37 -2.45
N ALA A 50 9.69 4.92 -1.43
CA ALA A 50 9.69 3.53 -0.99
C ALA A 50 9.23 2.59 -2.10
N TYR A 51 8.20 2.97 -2.86
CA TYR A 51 7.69 2.20 -3.99
C TYR A 51 8.68 2.17 -5.17
N ALA A 52 9.28 3.32 -5.50
CA ALA A 52 10.27 3.42 -6.58
C ALA A 52 11.51 2.55 -6.32
N ALA A 53 12.01 2.54 -5.09
CA ALA A 53 13.15 1.70 -4.72
C ALA A 53 12.75 0.24 -4.45
N GLY A 54 11.65 0.03 -3.74
CA GLY A 54 11.18 -1.29 -3.31
C GLY A 54 10.66 -2.16 -4.44
N SER A 55 10.04 -1.58 -5.47
CA SER A 55 9.48 -2.36 -6.58
C SER A 55 10.53 -3.16 -7.37
N PRO A 56 11.68 -2.62 -7.83
CA PRO A 56 12.70 -3.44 -8.50
C PRO A 56 13.35 -4.45 -7.55
N ILE A 57 13.56 -4.08 -6.28
CA ILE A 57 14.12 -4.99 -5.27
C ILE A 57 13.20 -6.19 -5.05
N LEU A 58 11.91 -5.95 -4.76
CA LEU A 58 10.94 -7.01 -4.57
C LEU A 58 10.70 -7.80 -5.86
N ALA A 59 10.69 -7.15 -7.03
CA ALA A 59 10.53 -7.85 -8.31
C ALA A 59 11.67 -8.86 -8.55
N THR A 60 12.91 -8.50 -8.23
CA THR A 60 14.06 -9.40 -8.36
C THR A 60 14.04 -10.52 -7.32
N LEU A 61 13.78 -10.21 -6.04
CA LEU A 61 13.74 -11.19 -4.96
C LEU A 61 12.59 -12.20 -5.12
N THR A 62 11.45 -11.77 -5.65
CA THR A 62 10.26 -12.62 -5.79
C THR A 62 10.11 -13.25 -7.17
N ALA A 63 11.08 -13.06 -8.08
CA ALA A 63 11.00 -13.49 -9.47
C ALA A 63 10.72 -14.99 -9.66
N ARG A 64 11.18 -15.84 -8.73
CA ARG A 64 11.02 -17.30 -8.78
C ARG A 64 9.79 -17.82 -8.03
N LEU A 65 9.05 -16.95 -7.34
CA LEU A 65 7.90 -17.37 -6.55
C LEU A 65 6.68 -17.64 -7.46
N PRO A 66 5.85 -18.67 -7.15
CA PRO A 66 4.57 -18.85 -7.81
C PRO A 66 3.67 -17.63 -7.65
N ARG A 67 3.06 -17.16 -8.75
CA ARG A 67 2.23 -15.94 -8.76
C ARG A 67 1.11 -15.94 -7.72
N ARG A 68 0.48 -17.10 -7.49
CA ARG A 68 -0.56 -17.27 -6.46
C ARG A 68 0.00 -17.02 -5.06
N THR A 69 1.16 -17.60 -4.74
CA THR A 69 1.82 -17.41 -3.44
C THR A 69 2.22 -15.96 -3.23
N LEU A 70 2.78 -15.32 -4.26
CA LEU A 70 3.16 -13.91 -4.21
C LEU A 70 1.96 -13.01 -3.92
N LEU A 71 0.82 -13.24 -4.58
CA LEU A 71 -0.40 -12.48 -4.33
C LEU A 71 -0.94 -12.66 -2.92
N VAL A 72 -1.03 -13.90 -2.43
CA VAL A 72 -1.55 -14.16 -1.08
C VAL A 72 -0.65 -13.52 -0.03
N ALA A 73 0.68 -13.62 -0.20
CA ALA A 73 1.64 -12.95 0.68
C ALA A 73 1.50 -11.42 0.62
N ALA A 74 1.37 -10.85 -0.59
CA ALA A 74 1.19 -9.41 -0.76
C ALA A 74 -0.10 -8.91 -0.09
N LEU A 75 -1.22 -9.62 -0.27
CA LEU A 75 -2.49 -9.29 0.39
C LEU A 75 -2.42 -9.44 1.91
N ALA A 76 -1.70 -10.44 2.43
CA ALA A 76 -1.49 -10.59 3.86
C ALA A 76 -0.65 -9.45 4.44
N VAL A 77 0.45 -9.08 3.77
CA VAL A 77 1.29 -7.93 4.16
C VAL A 77 0.47 -6.63 4.09
N LEU A 78 -0.33 -6.45 3.04
CA LEU A 78 -1.22 -5.29 2.89
C LEU A 78 -2.21 -5.17 4.06
N GLY A 79 -2.83 -6.29 4.44
CA GLY A 79 -3.75 -6.33 5.57
C GLY A 79 -3.07 -6.00 6.90
N LEU A 80 -1.87 -6.57 7.15
CA LEU A 80 -1.10 -6.26 8.36
C LEU A 80 -0.62 -4.81 8.40
N ALA A 81 -0.19 -4.26 7.27
CA ALA A 81 0.19 -2.85 7.16
C ALA A 81 -0.99 -1.93 7.46
N ASN A 82 -2.16 -2.20 6.87
CA ASN A 82 -3.39 -1.44 7.13
C ASN A 82 -3.83 -1.53 8.61
N LEU A 83 -3.70 -2.69 9.25
CA LEU A 83 -3.95 -2.83 10.69
C LEU A 83 -2.96 -1.99 11.51
N GLY A 84 -1.69 -1.93 11.10
CA GLY A 84 -0.70 -1.04 11.70
C GLY A 84 -1.09 0.43 11.55
N SER A 85 -1.47 0.85 10.35
CA SER A 85 -1.92 2.22 10.08
C SER A 85 -3.18 2.59 10.88
N ALA A 86 -4.12 1.66 11.05
CA ALA A 86 -5.32 1.87 11.86
C ALA A 86 -5.00 2.10 13.36
N LEU A 87 -3.85 1.61 13.83
CA LEU A 87 -3.37 1.77 15.21
C LEU A 87 -2.32 2.88 15.35
N ALA A 88 -1.95 3.56 14.26
CA ALA A 88 -0.88 4.54 14.26
C ALA A 88 -1.29 5.80 15.06
N PRO A 89 -0.53 6.19 16.11
CA PRO A 89 -0.86 7.35 16.94
C PRO A 89 -0.36 8.68 16.35
N SER A 90 0.45 8.65 15.29
CA SER A 90 1.06 9.84 14.70
C SER A 90 1.54 9.60 13.27
N LEU A 91 1.78 10.69 12.54
CA LEU A 91 2.28 10.67 11.16
C LEU A 91 3.63 9.95 11.00
N ALA A 92 4.43 9.84 12.06
CA ALA A 92 5.74 9.17 12.00
C ALA A 92 5.63 7.64 12.04
N VAL A 93 4.53 7.11 12.59
CA VAL A 93 4.25 5.67 12.68
C VAL A 93 3.36 5.21 11.53
N LEU A 94 2.60 6.14 10.94
CA LEU A 94 1.77 5.93 9.75
C LEU A 94 2.61 5.73 8.48
#